data_AF-A0A4U9VH45-F1
#
_entry.id   AF-A0A4U9VH45-F1
#
_cell.length_a   1.000
_cell.length_b   1.000
_cell.length_c   1.000
_cell.angle_alpha   90.00
_cell.angle_beta   90.00
_cell.angle_gamma   90.00
#
_symmetry.space_group_name_H-M   'P 1'
#
loop_
_entity.id
_entity.type
_entity.pdbx_description
1 polymer ?
#
loop_
_entity_poly.entity_id
_entity_poly.type
_entity_poly.pdbx_seq_one_letter_code
_entity_poly.pdbx_strand_id
1 'polypeptide(L)'
;MVQMPAGATQERTQKVLDEVNRYYHEKEGDNINSGVHPVNGFGFSGQGQNTGLAFVSLKDWSERKGEENKVPAIAARANGSFLAD
;
A
#
# COMPACT_ATOMS: atom_id res chain seq x y z
N MET A 1 1.65 -3.72 -4.63
CA MET A 1 2.98 -3.36 -5.18
C MET A 1 2.83 -2.05 -5.93
N VAL A 2 3.90 -1.26 -6.01
CA VAL A 2 3.96 -0.02 -6.79
C VAL A 2 4.83 -0.29 -8.01
N GLN A 3 4.30 0.02 -9.19
CA GLN A 3 5.04 -0.09 -10.45
C GLN A 3 4.90 1.22 -11.20
N MET A 4 6.00 1.97 -11.29
CA MET A 4 6.07 3.19 -12.07
C MET A 4 6.52 2.91 -13.51
N PRO A 5 6.26 3.83 -14.46
CA PRO A 5 6.77 3.75 -15.82
C PRO A 5 8.30 3.56 -15.88
N ALA A 6 8.78 2.99 -16.98
CA ALA A 6 10.21 2.84 -17.22
C ALA A 6 10.93 4.19 -17.15
N GLY A 7 12.10 4.22 -16.49
CA GLY A 7 12.88 5.44 -16.29
C GLY A 7 12.46 6.30 -15.10
N ALA A 8 11.42 5.94 -14.34
CA ALA A 8 11.12 6.59 -13.07
C ALA A 8 12.25 6.36 -12.05
N THR A 9 12.63 7.42 -11.33
CA THR A 9 13.67 7.39 -10.31
C THR A 9 13.16 6.80 -9.01
N GLN A 10 14.07 6.34 -8.16
CA GLN A 10 13.74 5.85 -6.82
C GLN A 10 13.00 6.89 -5.97
N GLU A 11 13.33 8.18 -6.13
CA GLU A 11 12.64 9.29 -5.45
C GLU A 11 11.17 9.41 -5.88
N ARG A 12 10.87 9.27 -7.17
CA ARG A 12 9.48 9.28 -7.66
C ARG A 12 8.70 8.08 -7.10
N THR A 13 9.33 6.90 -7.08
CA THR A 13 8.73 5.70 -6.48
C THR A 13 8.48 5.87 -4.99
N GLN A 14 9.40 6.54 -4.27
CA GLN A 14 9.22 6.85 -2.85
C GLN A 14 7.97 7.71 -2.62
N LYS A 15 7.74 8.75 -3.44
CA LYS A 15 6.56 9.62 -3.29
C LYS A 15 5.24 8.83 -3.40
N VAL A 16 5.15 7.89 -4.33
CA VAL A 16 3.97 7.02 -4.44
C VAL A 16 3.86 6.08 -3.24
N LEU A 17 4.97 5.52 -2.74
CA LEU A 17 4.96 4.71 -1.52
C LEU A 17 4.50 5.52 -0.29
N ASP A 18 4.88 6.80 -0.21
CA ASP A 18 4.45 7.71 0.85
C ASP A 18 2.95 8.04 0.75
N GLU A 19 2.41 8.16 -0.47
CA GLU A 19 0.97 8.30 -0.72
C GLU A 19 0.20 7.06 -0.28
N VAL A 20 0.70 5.87 -0.59
CA VAL A 20 0.14 4.60 -0.12
C VAL A 20 0.15 4.53 1.40
N ASN A 21 1.29 4.85 2.03
CA ASN A 21 1.40 4.91 3.48
C ASN A 21 0.37 5.87 4.09
N ARG A 22 0.26 7.08 3.54
CA ARG A 22 -0.70 8.09 4.00
C ARG A 22 -2.15 7.64 3.85
N TYR A 23 -2.53 7.06 2.70
CA TYR A 23 -3.87 6.51 2.49
C TYR A 23 -4.24 5.52 3.58
N TYR A 24 -3.34 4.59 3.87
CA TYR A 24 -3.60 3.56 4.86
C TYR A 24 -3.73 4.14 6.27
N HIS A 25 -2.91 5.13 6.64
CA HIS A 25 -3.05 5.80 7.93
C HIS A 25 -4.31 6.67 8.04
N GLU A 26 -4.72 7.37 6.98
CA GLU A 26 -5.83 8.33 7.03
C GLU A 26 -7.20 7.70 6.73
N LYS A 27 -7.25 6.72 5.82
CA LYS A 27 -8.49 6.10 5.32
C LYS A 27 -8.76 4.73 5.90
N GLU A 28 -7.72 4.04 6.35
CA GLU A 28 -7.80 2.68 6.90
C GLU A 28 -7.25 2.60 8.33
N GLY A 29 -7.08 3.73 9.04
CA GLY A 29 -6.46 3.78 10.36
C GLY A 29 -7.16 2.89 11.40
N ASP A 30 -8.47 2.70 11.28
CA ASP A 30 -9.22 1.77 12.13
C ASP A 30 -8.83 0.30 11.91
N ASN A 31 -8.28 -0.03 10.74
CA ASN A 31 -7.88 -1.38 10.33
C ASN A 31 -6.38 -1.68 10.54
N ILE A 32 -5.53 -0.69 10.82
CA ILE A 32 -4.07 -0.83 10.82
C ILE A 32 -3.48 -0.79 12.24
N ASN A 33 -2.53 -1.68 12.53
CA ASN A 33 -1.85 -1.74 13.82
C ASN A 33 -0.45 -1.09 13.73
N SER A 34 0.53 -1.88 13.28
CA SER A 34 1.95 -1.51 13.29
C SER A 34 2.37 -0.58 12.15
N GLY A 35 1.44 -0.24 11.24
CA GLY A 35 1.65 0.69 10.13
C GLY A 35 1.89 0.02 8.79
N VAL A 36 2.35 0.82 7.82
CA VAL A 36 2.77 0.38 6.48
C VAL A 36 4.29 0.41 6.40
N HIS A 37 4.88 -0.70 5.95
CA HIS A 37 6.32 -0.82 5.75
C HIS A 37 6.64 -0.84 4.25
N PRO A 38 6.94 0.33 3.64
CA PRO A 38 7.35 0.40 2.25
C PRO A 38 8.79 -0.08 2.07
N VAL A 39 9.02 -0.82 0.99
CA VAL A 39 10.29 -1.29 0.48
C VAL A 39 10.44 -0.69 -0.92
N ASN A 40 11.32 0.28 -1.06
CA ASN A 40 11.59 0.96 -2.32
C ASN A 40 12.75 0.28 -3.05
N GLY A 41 12.59 -0.02 -4.34
CA GLY A 41 13.60 -0.69 -5.16
C GLY A 41 13.33 -2.18 -5.37
N PHE A 42 12.36 -2.76 -4.67
CA PHE A 42 11.99 -4.18 -4.77
C PHE A 42 10.50 -4.36 -5.00
N GLY A 43 10.16 -5.25 -5.92
CA GLY A 43 8.81 -5.77 -6.11
C GLY A 43 8.85 -7.26 -6.42
N PHE A 44 7.68 -7.91 -6.52
CA PHE A 44 7.61 -9.34 -6.84
C PHE A 44 8.17 -9.69 -8.23
N SER A 45 8.27 -8.71 -9.13
CA SER A 45 8.86 -8.84 -10.47
C SER A 45 10.38 -8.64 -10.51
N GLY A 46 11.02 -8.26 -9.39
CA GLY A 46 12.47 -8.07 -9.30
C GLY A 46 12.88 -6.75 -8.61
N GLN A 47 14.10 -6.31 -8.90
CA GLN A 47 14.70 -5.09 -8.34
C GLN A 47 14.78 -3.99 -9.40
N GLY A 48 14.50 -2.74 -9.04
CA GLY A 48 14.54 -1.60 -9.96
C GLY A 48 14.07 -0.29 -9.33
N GLN A 49 14.58 0.83 -9.82
CA GLN A 49 14.24 2.16 -9.26
C GLN A 49 12.76 2.53 -9.39
N ASN A 50 12.06 1.96 -10.37
CA ASN A 50 10.66 2.21 -10.65
C ASN A 50 9.71 1.19 -9.99
N THR A 51 10.19 0.37 -9.06
CA THR A 51 9.37 -0.64 -8.37
C THR A 51 9.44 -0.50 -6.86
N GLY A 52 8.36 -0.86 -6.19
CA GLY A 52 8.26 -0.87 -4.74
C GLY A 52 7.20 -1.84 -4.23
N LEU A 53 7.31 -2.20 -2.95
CA LEU A 53 6.35 -3.06 -2.25
C LEU A 53 6.02 -2.45 -0.91
N ALA A 54 4.76 -2.54 -0.46
CA ALA A 54 4.35 -2.08 0.85
C ALA A 54 3.72 -3.25 1.62
N PHE A 55 4.24 -3.53 2.80
CA PHE A 55 3.65 -4.50 3.72
C PHE A 55 2.76 -3.75 4.71
N VAL A 56 1.46 -4.03 4.64
CA VAL A 56 0.46 -3.38 5.52
C VAL A 56 0.14 -4.33 6.66
N SER A 57 0.46 -3.92 7.88
CA SER A 57 0.15 -4.69 9.09
C SER A 57 -1.25 -4.32 9.60
N LEU A 58 -2.20 -5.24 9.44
CA LEU A 58 -3.58 -5.04 9.91
C LEU A 58 -3.71 -5.39 11.40
N LYS A 59 -4.68 -4.77 12.07
CA LYS A 59 -5.11 -5.17 13.43
C LYS A 59 -5.62 -6.60 13.46
N ASP A 60 -5.71 -7.15 14.66
CA ASP A 60 -6.27 -8.49 14.87
C ASP A 60 -7.70 -8.58 14.31
N TRP A 61 -8.12 -9.78 13.92
CA TRP A 61 -9.46 -10.00 13.38
C TRP A 61 -10.58 -9.64 14.37
N SER A 62 -10.33 -9.76 15.68
CA SER A 62 -11.29 -9.38 16.73
C SER A 62 -11.51 -7.87 16.83
N GLU A 63 -10.54 -7.07 16.40
CA GLU A 63 -10.60 -5.60 16.38
C GLU A 63 -11.24 -5.05 15.09
N ARG A 64 -11.27 -5.86 14.02
CA ARG A 64 -11.82 -5.53 12.69
C ARG A 64 -13.15 -6.22 12.44
N LYS A 65 -14.20 -5.70 13.10
CA LYS A 65 -15.58 -6.19 12.95
C LYS A 65 -16.19 -5.74 11.63
N GLY A 66 -17.10 -6.54 11.07
CA GLY A 66 -17.76 -6.26 9.79
C GLY A 66 -16.99 -6.80 8.58
N GLU A 67 -17.74 -7.10 7.51
CA GLU A 67 -17.20 -7.59 6.24
C GLU A 67 -16.37 -6.50 5.53
N GLU A 68 -16.73 -5.24 5.74
CA GLU A 68 -16.03 -4.06 5.22
C GLU A 68 -14.61 -3.89 5.76
N ASN A 69 -14.30 -4.49 6.91
CA ASN A 69 -12.98 -4.43 7.55
C ASN A 69 -12.17 -5.70 7.32
N LYS A 70 -12.63 -6.60 6.43
CA LYS A 70 -11.88 -7.76 5.99
C LYS A 70 -10.97 -7.40 4.82
N VAL A 71 -9.94 -8.23 4.62
CA VAL A 71 -8.88 -7.99 3.62
C VAL A 71 -9.44 -7.70 2.23
N PRO A 72 -10.44 -8.45 1.70
CA PRO A 72 -10.95 -8.18 0.35
C PRO A 72 -11.56 -6.78 0.21
N ALA A 73 -12.31 -6.32 1.22
CA ALA A 73 -12.95 -5.00 1.19
C ALA A 73 -11.94 -3.86 1.32
N ILE A 74 -10.95 -4.01 2.21
CA ILE A 74 -9.84 -3.05 2.35
C ILE A 74 -9.04 -2.95 1.05
N ALA A 75 -8.70 -4.10 0.45
CA ALA A 75 -7.98 -4.14 -0.81
C ALA A 75 -8.78 -3.51 -1.96
N ALA A 76 -10.09 -3.75 -2.02
CA ALA A 76 -10.96 -3.14 -3.03
C ALA A 76 -10.99 -1.61 -2.94
N ARG A 77 -11.08 -1.03 -1.73
CA ARG A 77 -11.04 0.44 -1.53
C ARG A 77 -9.69 1.04 -1.90
N ALA A 78 -8.60 0.38 -1.49
CA ALA A 78 -7.24 0.81 -1.82
C ALA A 78 -7.02 0.76 -3.35
N ASN A 79 -7.40 -0.34 -4.00
CA ASN A 79 -7.34 -0.47 -5.45
C ASN A 79 -8.19 0.59 -6.17
N GLY A 80 -9.38 0.89 -5.67
CA GLY A 80 -10.22 1.98 -6.21
C GLY A 80 -9.58 3.36 -6.10
N SER A 81 -8.67 3.57 -5.14
CA SER A 81 -7.97 4.85 -4.94
C SER A 81 -6.70 4.99 -5.77
N PHE A 82 -6.07 3.88 -6.19
CA PHE A 82 -4.73 3.89 -6.83
C PHE A 82 -4.64 3.21 -8.20
N LEU A 83 -5.63 2.41 -8.61
CA LEU A 83 -5.68 1.84 -9.97
C LEU A 83 -6.46 2.72 -10.96
N ALA A 84 -7.10 3.78 -10.46
CA ALA A 84 -7.75 4.79 -11.28
C ALA A 84 -6.71 5.84 -11.70
N ASP A 85 -5.77 5.46 -12.55
CA ASP A 85 -5.03 6.26 -13.55
C ASP A 85 -3.81 5.49 -14.09
#